data_AF-W0E751-F1
#
_entry.id   AF-W0E751-F1
#
_cell.length_a   1.000
_cell.length_b   1.000
_cell.length_c   1.000
_cell.angle_alpha   90.00
_cell.angle_beta   90.00
_cell.angle_gamma   90.00
#
_symmetry.space_group_name_H-M   'P 1'
#
loop_
_entity.id
_entity.type
_entity.pdbx_description
1 polymer ?
#
loop_
_entity_poly.entity_id
_entity_poly.type
_entity_poly.pdbx_seq_one_letter_code
_entity_poly.pdbx_strand_id
1 'polypeptide(L)'
;MLEFAEKSCLIRIDTSKCDSCESKACADACKKYARGLLGIDDQGRASITHRSDDEVLRLGTECLACEFACKFRGKDAIRIEVPVSGLDEYLKKRSLA
;
A
#
# COMPACT_ATOMS: atom_id res chain seq x y z
N MET A 1 6.74 -10.82 -3.62
CA MET A 1 6.67 -9.36 -3.86
C MET A 1 5.45 -9.08 -4.70
N LEU A 2 4.56 -8.21 -4.22
CA LEU A 2 3.41 -7.68 -4.95
C LEU A 2 3.65 -6.18 -5.14
N GLU A 3 3.50 -5.69 -6.37
CA GLU A 3 3.65 -4.28 -6.71
C GLU A 3 2.48 -3.85 -7.59
N PHE A 4 1.89 -2.70 -7.27
CA PHE A 4 0.83 -2.09 -8.07
C PHE A 4 0.79 -0.58 -7.85
N ALA A 5 0.19 0.14 -8.78
CA ALA A 5 0.01 1.58 -8.69
C ALA A 5 -1.45 1.93 -8.38
N GLU A 6 -1.63 2.96 -7.56
CA GLU A 6 -2.85 3.77 -7.55
C GLU A 6 -2.62 5.01 -8.44
N LYS A 7 -3.52 6.00 -8.38
CA LYS A 7 -3.48 7.15 -9.29
C LYS A 7 -2.20 7.98 -9.19
N SER A 8 -1.67 8.19 -7.99
CA SER A 8 -0.50 9.04 -7.73
C SER A 8 0.55 8.40 -6.82
N CYS A 9 0.33 7.16 -6.36
CA CYS A 9 1.28 6.45 -5.52
C CYS A 9 1.58 5.02 -6.01
N LEU A 10 2.75 4.52 -5.63
CA LEU A 10 3.21 3.16 -5.88
C LEU A 10 3.17 2.36 -4.57
N ILE A 11 2.58 1.17 -4.61
CA ILE A 11 2.45 0.29 -3.47
C ILE A 11 3.33 -0.93 -3.70
N ARG A 12 4.20 -1.21 -2.74
CA ARG A 12 5.08 -2.39 -2.71
C ARG A 12 4.79 -3.21 -1.47
N ILE A 13 4.58 -4.52 -1.65
CA ILE A 13 4.29 -5.44 -0.55
C ILE A 13 5.22 -6.64 -0.61
N ASP A 14 6.04 -6.79 0.43
CA ASP A 14 6.82 -7.99 0.65
C ASP A 14 5.92 -9.11 1.18
N THR A 15 5.25 -9.81 0.25
CA THR A 15 4.31 -10.88 0.56
C THR A 15 4.93 -12.06 1.31
N SER A 16 6.25 -12.22 1.32
CA SER A 16 6.92 -13.27 2.11
C SER A 16 6.76 -13.07 3.61
N LYS A 17 6.66 -11.81 4.06
CA LYS A 17 6.38 -11.48 5.46
C LYS A 17 4.93 -11.75 5.86
N CYS A 18 4.03 -11.95 4.89
CA CYS A 18 2.63 -12.22 5.18
C CYS A 18 2.40 -13.63 5.71
N ASP A 19 3.24 -14.60 5.37
CA ASP A 19 3.04 -16.03 5.71
C ASP A 19 2.94 -16.25 7.23
N SER A 20 3.67 -15.47 8.03
CA SER A 20 3.64 -15.50 9.50
C SER A 20 2.84 -14.35 10.15
N CYS A 21 2.13 -13.55 9.36
CA CYS A 21 1.34 -12.42 9.86
C CYS A 21 -0.07 -12.89 10.22
N GLU A 22 -0.38 -13.12 11.50
CA GLU A 22 -1.72 -13.58 11.90
C GLU A 22 -2.79 -12.48 11.82
N SER A 23 -2.42 -11.23 12.11
CA SER A 23 -3.40 -10.14 12.24
C SER A 23 -4.06 -9.74 10.93
N LYS A 24 -3.34 -9.86 9.80
CA LYS A 24 -3.73 -9.36 8.47
C LYS A 24 -4.32 -7.94 8.52
N ALA A 25 -3.87 -7.12 9.47
CA ALA A 25 -4.52 -5.86 9.85
C ALA A 25 -4.60 -4.84 8.70
N CYS A 26 -3.74 -4.98 7.69
CA CYS A 26 -3.76 -4.15 6.49
C CYS A 26 -5.05 -4.30 5.66
N ALA A 27 -5.60 -5.51 5.54
CA ALA A 27 -6.84 -5.74 4.80
C ALA A 27 -8.05 -5.15 5.54
N ASP A 28 -8.13 -5.38 6.85
CA ASP A 28 -9.16 -4.79 7.71
C ASP A 28 -9.10 -3.26 7.70
N ALA A 29 -7.89 -2.68 7.76
CA ALA A 29 -7.71 -1.24 7.68
C ALA A 29 -8.13 -0.68 6.32
N CYS A 30 -7.77 -1.34 5.22
CA CYS A 30 -8.16 -0.92 3.87
C CYS A 30 -9.69 -0.92 3.70
N LYS A 31 -10.37 -1.93 4.26
CA LYS A 31 -11.84 -2.01 4.27
C LYS A 31 -12.50 -0.98 5.17
N LYS A 32 -11.94 -0.75 6.37
CA LYS A 32 -12.52 0.15 7.37
C LYS A 32 -12.37 1.63 7.03
N TYR A 33 -11.20 2.03 6.52
CA TYR A 33 -10.84 3.44 6.31
C TYR A 33 -10.94 3.89 4.85
N ALA A 34 -11.10 2.95 3.91
CA ALA A 34 -11.19 3.23 2.48
C ALA A 34 -12.19 2.27 1.80
N ARG A 35 -11.85 1.75 0.62
CA ARG A 35 -12.76 0.95 -0.22
C ARG A 35 -12.48 -0.55 -0.21
N GLY A 36 -11.58 -1.03 0.66
CA GLY A 36 -11.24 -2.46 0.73
C GLY A 36 -10.58 -2.98 -0.54
N LEU A 37 -9.66 -2.19 -1.11
CA LEU A 37 -8.91 -2.55 -2.31
C LEU A 37 -7.90 -3.68 -2.04
N LEU A 38 -7.31 -3.70 -0.84
CA LEU A 38 -6.41 -4.75 -0.39
C LEU A 38 -7.19 -5.85 0.33
N GLY A 39 -7.14 -7.07 -0.22
CA GLY A 39 -7.70 -8.28 0.37
C GLY A 39 -6.61 -9.27 0.78
N ILE A 40 -7.03 -10.51 1.03
CA ILE A 40 -6.15 -11.62 1.40
C ILE A 40 -6.38 -12.77 0.40
N ASP A 41 -5.29 -13.32 -0.16
CA ASP A 41 -5.34 -14.49 -1.05
C ASP A 41 -5.55 -15.80 -0.27
N ASP A 42 -5.73 -16.91 -0.99
CA ASP A 42 -5.94 -18.25 -0.40
C ASP A 42 -4.74 -18.74 0.42
N GLN A 43 -3.55 -18.14 0.24
CA GLN A 43 -2.35 -18.43 1.01
C GLN A 43 -2.21 -17.50 2.23
N GLY A 44 -3.20 -16.64 2.50
CA GLY A 44 -3.19 -15.71 3.61
C GLY A 44 -2.35 -14.46 3.36
N ARG A 45 -1.97 -14.13 2.13
CA ARG A 45 -1.10 -12.97 1.84
C ARG A 45 -1.89 -11.80 1.29
N ALA A 46 -1.36 -10.60 1.49
CA ALA A 46 -1.97 -9.39 0.94
C ALA A 46 -2.09 -9.50 -0.59
N SER A 47 -3.28 -9.22 -1.13
CA SER A 47 -3.58 -9.41 -2.54
C SER A 47 -4.62 -8.41 -3.07
N ILE A 48 -4.52 -8.12 -4.36
CA ILE A 48 -5.49 -7.35 -5.15
C ILE A 48 -6.15 -8.18 -6.25
N THR A 49 -5.91 -9.50 -6.31
CA THR A 49 -6.38 -10.38 -7.41
C THR A 49 -7.89 -10.47 -7.57
N HIS A 50 -8.65 -10.01 -6.57
CA HIS A 50 -10.11 -9.90 -6.61
C HIS A 50 -10.59 -8.61 -7.33
N ARG A 51 -9.67 -7.84 -7.93
CA ARG A 51 -9.90 -6.61 -8.68
C ARG A 51 -9.12 -6.63 -9.98
N SER A 52 -9.58 -5.88 -10.97
CA SER A 52 -8.79 -5.58 -12.16
C SER A 52 -7.81 -4.44 -11.93
N ASP A 53 -6.77 -4.35 -12.76
CA ASP A 53 -5.78 -3.26 -12.68
C ASP A 53 -6.41 -1.87 -12.87
N ASP A 54 -7.41 -1.74 -13.75
CA ASP A 54 -8.17 -0.50 -13.95
C ASP A 54 -8.99 -0.13 -12.71
N GLU A 55 -9.63 -1.12 -12.06
CA GLU A 55 -10.31 -0.90 -10.79
C GLU A 55 -9.32 -0.42 -9.72
N VAL A 56 -8.13 -1.02 -9.65
CA VAL A 56 -7.11 -0.65 -8.66
C VAL A 56 -6.66 0.79 -8.85
N LEU A 57 -6.35 1.19 -10.09
CA LEU A 57 -5.96 2.55 -10.44
C LEU A 57 -7.05 3.60 -10.11
N ARG A 58 -8.32 3.24 -10.23
CA ARG A 58 -9.46 4.16 -10.06
C ARG A 58 -10.04 4.19 -8.65
N LEU A 59 -10.05 3.05 -7.95
CA LEU A 59 -10.70 2.89 -6.65
C LEU A 59 -9.78 3.18 -5.47
N GLY A 60 -8.46 3.20 -5.70
CA GLY A 60 -7.48 3.71 -4.76
C GLY A 60 -7.87 5.07 -4.20
N THR A 61 -7.74 5.23 -2.89
CA THR A 61 -7.98 6.52 -2.21
C THR A 61 -6.72 7.03 -1.52
N GLU A 62 -5.59 6.33 -1.66
CA GLU A 62 -4.27 6.80 -1.23
C GLU A 62 -4.20 7.20 0.25
N CYS A 63 -4.99 6.52 1.10
CA CYS A 63 -5.19 6.89 2.50
C CYS A 63 -4.08 6.41 3.46
N LEU A 64 -3.12 5.61 2.97
CA LEU A 64 -2.00 5.03 3.73
C LEU A 64 -2.37 4.11 4.91
N ALA A 65 -3.66 3.86 5.15
CA ALA A 65 -4.12 3.08 6.31
C ALA A 65 -3.57 1.65 6.34
N CYS A 66 -3.44 1.01 5.17
CA CYS A 66 -2.89 -0.34 5.07
C CYS A 66 -1.39 -0.39 5.42
N GLU A 67 -0.59 0.60 5.00
CA GLU A 67 0.83 0.72 5.36
C GLU A 67 1.00 0.85 6.87
N PHE A 68 0.33 1.82 7.48
CA PHE A 68 0.41 2.04 8.92
C PHE A 68 -0.12 0.85 9.73
N ALA A 69 -1.23 0.23 9.32
CA ALA A 69 -1.74 -0.96 10.00
C ALA A 69 -0.77 -2.14 9.88
N CYS A 70 -0.16 -2.36 8.72
CA CYS A 70 0.85 -3.40 8.55
C CYS A 70 2.09 -3.13 9.42
N LYS A 71 2.53 -1.88 9.50
CA LYS A 71 3.68 -1.46 10.30
C LYS A 71 3.47 -1.64 11.80
N PHE A 72 2.34 -1.16 12.32
CA PHE A 72 2.10 -1.14 13.78
C PHE A 72 1.46 -2.41 14.32
N ARG A 73 0.70 -3.14 13.49
CA ARG A 73 -0.11 -4.29 13.93
C ARG A 73 0.14 -5.55 13.11
N GLY A 74 1.00 -5.49 12.10
CA GLY A 74 1.36 -6.61 11.23
C GLY A 74 2.86 -6.91 11.27
N LYS A 75 3.45 -7.10 10.09
CA LYS A 75 4.86 -7.48 9.91
C LYS A 75 5.67 -6.45 9.11
N ASP A 76 5.19 -5.21 9.01
CA ASP A 76 5.87 -4.10 8.32
C ASP A 76 6.32 -4.51 6.89
N ALA A 77 5.35 -4.99 6.12
CA ALA A 77 5.54 -5.56 4.80
C ALA A 77 5.16 -4.62 3.66
N ILE A 78 4.40 -3.56 3.94
CA ILE A 78 3.86 -2.64 2.94
C ILE A 78 4.71 -1.37 2.97
N ARG A 79 5.04 -0.88 1.78
CA ARG A 79 5.63 0.43 1.56
C ARG A 79 4.80 1.17 0.51
N ILE A 80 4.37 2.39 0.83
CA ILE A 80 3.68 3.26 -0.12
C ILE A 80 4.57 4.45 -0.43
N GLU A 81 4.90 4.61 -1.71
CA GLU A 81 5.69 5.72 -2.21
C GLU A 81 4.74 6.74 -2.86
N VAL A 82 4.69 7.95 -2.29
CA VAL A 82 3.89 9.06 -2.79
C VAL A 82 4.85 10.09 -3.41
N PRO A 83 5.17 9.99 -4.71
CA PRO A 83 6.04 10.96 -5.38
C PRO A 83 5.39 12.34 -5.39
N VAL A 84 6.14 13.34 -4.92
CA VAL A 84 5.73 14.75 -5.00
C VAL A 84 6.45 15.38 -6.18
N SER A 85 5.71 15.63 -7.26
CA SER A 85 6.27 16.27 -8.47
C SER A 85 6.91 17.62 -8.12
N GLY A 86 8.16 17.81 -8.55
CA GLY A 86 8.93 19.04 -8.31
C GLY A 86 9.53 19.18 -6.90
N LEU A 87 9.37 18.21 -6.00
CA LEU A 87 9.94 18.30 -4.64
C LEU A 87 11.47 18.32 -4.66
N ASP A 88 12.12 17.47 -5.45
CA ASP A 88 13.58 17.43 -5.54
C ASP A 88 14.17 18.75 -6.05
N GLU A 89 13.52 19.36 -7.05
CA GLU A 89 13.89 20.66 -7.59
C GLU A 89 13.70 21.77 -6.54
N TYR A 90 12.59 21.71 -5.79
CA TYR A 90 12.31 22.64 -4.69
C TYR A 90 13.36 22.54 -3.57
N LEU A 91 13.72 21.33 -3.14
CA LEU A 91 14.71 21.11 -2.09
C LEU A 91 16.10 21.60 -2.52
N LYS A 92 16.51 21.34 -3.77
CA LYS A 92 17.75 21.88 -4.36
C LYS A 92 17.75 23.41 -4.35
N LYS A 93 16.66 24.06 -4.76
CA LYS A 93 16.52 25.52 -4.74
C LYS A 93 16.66 26.12 -3.33
N ARG A 94 16.27 25.38 -2.29
CA ARG A 94 16.36 25.79 -0.89
C ARG A 94 17.67 25.38 -0.19
N SER A 95 18.57 24.69 -0.89
CA SER A 95 19.78 24.09 -0.29
C SER A 95 19.45 23.12 0.86
N LEU A 96 18.39 22.32 0.69
CA LEU A 96 17.91 21.32 1.66
C LEU A 96 18.03 19.88 1.11
N ALA A 97 18.63 19.72 -0.07
CA ALA A 97 18.83 18.44 -0.75
C ALA A 97 20.27 17.95 -0.57
#